data_AF-A0A242MZW3-F1
#
_entry.id   AF-A0A242MZW3-F1
#
_cell.length_a   1.000
_cell.length_b   1.000
_cell.length_c   1.000
_cell.angle_alpha   90.00
_cell.angle_beta   90.00
_cell.angle_gamma   90.00
#
_symmetry.space_group_name_H-M   'P 1'
#
loop_
_entity.id
_entity.type
_entity.pdbx_description
1 polymer ?
#
loop_
_entity_poly.entity_id
_entity_poly.type
_entity_poly.pdbx_seq_one_letter_code
_entity_poly.pdbx_strand_id
1 'polypeptide(L)'
;MKLSLLAPVFAAAVASQLGFAASSVSIDQHTWHDRLLVIFAADPQSAQLAAQRAAIEETGSGFKERDLALIEVIGDSVKGASENANALRQRFGVKQHSFRALLVGKDGGVKIDSPKPISASELTSTIDAMPMRRQEAGSKLP
;
A
#
# COMPACT_ATOMS: atom_id res chain seq x y z
N MET A 1 16.23 -7.88 65.07
CA MET A 1 16.30 -9.31 64.68
C MET A 1 15.81 -9.44 63.24
N LYS A 2 16.64 -10.06 62.37
CA LYS A 2 16.35 -10.82 61.12
C LYS A 2 15.22 -10.32 60.20
N LEU A 3 15.50 -9.72 59.03
CA LEU A 3 15.97 -10.30 57.73
C LEU A 3 14.92 -11.18 57.02
N SER A 4 14.43 -10.72 55.86
CA SER A 4 14.24 -11.44 54.56
C SER A 4 13.11 -10.78 53.75
N LEU A 5 13.40 -10.13 52.62
CA LEU A 5 13.44 -10.66 51.24
C LEU A 5 12.08 -11.17 50.72
N LEU A 6 11.50 -10.48 49.73
CA LEU A 6 11.24 -11.01 48.38
C LEU A 6 10.54 -9.94 47.53
N ALA A 7 11.24 -9.46 46.51
CA ALA A 7 10.66 -8.70 45.40
C ALA A 7 10.26 -9.69 44.29
N PRO A 8 9.07 -9.55 43.68
CA PRO A 8 8.84 -10.10 42.35
C PRO A 8 9.17 -9.01 41.32
N VAL A 9 10.24 -9.27 40.57
CA VAL A 9 10.59 -8.58 39.33
C VAL A 9 9.43 -8.75 38.35
N PHE A 10 8.69 -7.68 38.08
CA PHE A 10 7.71 -7.68 36.99
C PHE A 10 8.46 -7.62 35.66
N ALA A 11 8.29 -8.67 34.85
CA ALA A 11 8.81 -8.77 33.51
C ALA A 11 8.22 -7.65 32.63
N ALA A 12 9.06 -6.72 32.19
CA ALA A 12 8.70 -5.74 31.17
C ALA A 12 8.69 -6.46 29.80
N ALA A 13 7.50 -6.80 29.31
CA ALA A 13 7.32 -7.17 27.92
C ALA A 13 7.51 -5.90 27.06
N VAL A 14 8.68 -5.75 26.46
CA VAL A 14 8.94 -4.74 25.44
C VAL A 14 8.22 -5.18 24.18
N ALA A 15 7.00 -4.68 23.97
CA ALA A 15 6.34 -4.73 22.69
C ALA A 15 7.08 -3.80 21.73
N SER A 16 7.94 -4.37 20.87
CA SER A 16 8.57 -3.64 19.77
C SER A 16 7.49 -3.15 18.81
N GLN A 17 6.98 -1.96 19.05
CA GLN A 17 6.16 -1.22 18.10
C GLN A 17 7.07 -0.76 16.97
N LEU A 18 7.17 -1.55 15.90
CA LEU A 18 7.57 -1.07 14.59
C LEU A 18 6.46 -0.13 14.09
N GLY A 19 6.45 1.08 14.62
CA GLY A 19 5.67 2.18 14.09
C GLY A 19 6.27 2.57 12.75
N PHE A 20 5.66 2.13 11.65
CA PHE A 20 5.83 2.81 10.37
C PHE A 20 5.30 4.23 10.57
N ALA A 21 6.18 5.21 10.72
CA ALA A 21 5.83 6.60 10.58
C ALA A 21 5.35 6.78 9.13
N ALA A 22 4.04 6.67 8.93
CA ALA A 22 3.40 6.97 7.67
C ALA A 22 3.43 8.50 7.50
N SER A 23 4.57 9.02 7.06
CA SER A 23 4.63 10.33 6.41
C SER A 23 3.65 10.25 5.25
N SER A 24 2.49 10.88 5.38
CA SER A 24 1.48 10.89 4.33
C SER A 24 2.00 11.75 3.19
N VAL A 25 2.68 11.13 2.24
CA VAL A 25 3.19 11.75 1.02
C VAL A 25 1.98 11.93 0.08
N SER A 26 1.92 13.05 -0.65
CA SER A 26 0.85 13.23 -1.64
C SER A 26 0.99 12.21 -2.79
N ILE A 27 -0.10 11.84 -3.45
CA ILE A 27 -0.03 10.94 -4.62
C ILE A 27 0.91 11.48 -5.69
N ASP A 28 0.97 12.79 -5.86
CA ASP A 28 1.85 13.44 -6.84
C ASP A 28 3.34 13.34 -6.45
N GLN A 29 3.64 13.25 -5.16
CA GLN A 29 5.01 13.00 -4.67
C GLN A 29 5.39 11.51 -4.71
N HIS A 30 4.41 10.60 -4.64
CA HIS A 30 4.62 9.17 -4.90
C HIS A 30 4.85 8.87 -6.38
N THR A 31 4.10 9.59 -7.24
CA THR A 31 4.33 9.57 -8.69
C THR A 31 5.80 9.90 -8.93
N TRP A 32 6.47 9.23 -9.88
CA TRP A 32 7.91 9.29 -10.18
C TRP A 32 8.85 8.38 -9.34
N HIS A 33 8.48 7.94 -8.13
CA HIS A 33 9.32 7.06 -7.30
C HIS A 33 8.73 5.64 -7.16
N ASP A 34 7.44 5.54 -6.85
CA ASP A 34 6.77 4.29 -6.52
C ASP A 34 5.59 4.02 -7.46
N ARG A 35 5.26 2.74 -7.62
CA ARG A 35 3.98 2.27 -8.15
C ARG A 35 2.96 2.31 -7.01
N LEU A 36 1.70 2.62 -7.30
CA LEU A 36 0.66 2.70 -6.27
C LEU A 36 -0.39 1.62 -6.48
N LEU A 37 -0.73 0.88 -5.42
CA LEU A 37 -1.97 0.13 -5.36
C LEU A 37 -2.98 0.96 -4.55
N VAL A 38 -4.00 1.50 -5.23
CA VAL A 38 -5.05 2.30 -4.61
C VAL A 38 -6.31 1.44 -4.48
N ILE A 39 -6.79 1.26 -3.25
CA ILE A 39 -7.97 0.45 -2.94
C ILE A 39 -9.04 1.34 -2.36
N PHE A 40 -10.23 1.30 -2.95
CA PHE A 40 -11.43 1.92 -2.44
C PHE A 40 -12.37 0.84 -1.89
N ALA A 41 -12.92 1.07 -0.72
CA ALA A 41 -13.98 0.27 -0.12
C ALA A 41 -14.96 1.17 0.64
N ALA A 42 -16.21 0.72 0.74
CA ALA A 42 -17.21 1.39 1.57
C ALA A 42 -17.02 1.08 3.06
N ASP A 43 -16.65 -0.16 3.37
CA ASP A 43 -16.65 -0.71 4.72
C ASP A 43 -15.36 -1.53 4.98
N PRO A 44 -14.74 -1.42 6.17
CA PRO A 44 -13.55 -2.19 6.54
C PRO A 44 -13.76 -3.71 6.61
N GLN A 45 -15.01 -4.19 6.72
CA GLN A 45 -15.41 -5.60 6.72
C GLN A 45 -15.82 -6.11 5.34
N SER A 46 -15.60 -5.33 4.27
CA SER A 46 -15.89 -5.76 2.91
C SER A 46 -15.11 -7.03 2.55
N ALA A 47 -15.82 -8.05 2.05
CA ALA A 47 -15.20 -9.27 1.55
C ALA A 47 -14.21 -9.00 0.40
N GLN A 48 -14.46 -7.98 -0.41
CA GLN A 48 -13.55 -7.58 -1.49
C GLN A 48 -12.27 -6.94 -0.94
N LEU A 49 -12.37 -6.13 0.12
CA LEU A 49 -11.19 -5.57 0.80
C LEU A 49 -10.34 -6.68 1.43
N ALA A 50 -10.98 -7.64 2.11
CA ALA A 50 -10.29 -8.79 2.69
C ALA A 50 -9.56 -9.62 1.62
N ALA A 51 -10.24 -9.93 0.51
CA ALA A 51 -9.64 -10.65 -0.62
C ALA A 51 -8.48 -9.88 -1.27
N GLN A 52 -8.58 -8.56 -1.40
CA GLN A 52 -7.48 -7.75 -1.94
C GLN A 52 -6.26 -7.76 -1.01
N ARG A 53 -6.45 -7.69 0.31
CA ARG A 53 -5.37 -7.79 1.29
C ARG A 53 -4.69 -9.16 1.25
N ALA A 54 -5.46 -10.23 1.15
CA ALA A 54 -4.92 -11.59 0.98
C ALA A 54 -4.06 -11.71 -0.29
N ALA A 55 -4.48 -11.12 -1.41
CA ALA A 55 -3.70 -11.09 -2.65
C ALA A 55 -2.39 -10.29 -2.52
N ILE A 56 -2.38 -9.22 -1.71
CA ILE A 56 -1.16 -8.45 -1.40
C ILE A 56 -0.20 -9.30 -0.57
N GLU A 57 -0.70 -9.98 0.46
CA GLU A 57 0.10 -10.87 1.31
C GLU A 57 0.70 -12.03 0.52
N GLU A 58 -0.06 -12.62 -0.40
CA GLU A 58 0.40 -13.70 -1.31
C GLU A 58 1.53 -13.21 -2.24
N THR A 59 1.54 -11.92 -2.59
CA THR A 59 2.63 -11.32 -3.38
C THR A 59 3.94 -11.22 -2.59
N GLY A 60 3.88 -11.25 -1.25
CA GLY A 60 5.05 -11.32 -0.36
C GLY A 60 6.03 -10.14 -0.53
N SER A 61 7.33 -10.44 -0.60
CA SER A 61 8.38 -9.42 -0.76
C SER A 61 8.33 -8.67 -2.08
N GLY A 62 7.58 -9.19 -3.07
CA GLY A 62 7.38 -8.56 -4.38
C GLY A 62 6.76 -7.17 -4.30
N PHE A 63 6.04 -6.84 -3.22
CA PHE A 63 5.54 -5.47 -3.00
C PHE A 63 6.67 -4.47 -2.73
N LYS A 64 7.62 -4.86 -1.85
CA LYS A 64 8.72 -3.99 -1.42
C LYS A 64 9.83 -3.93 -2.46
N GLU A 65 10.15 -5.05 -3.10
CA GLU A 65 11.20 -5.15 -4.13
C GLU A 65 10.84 -4.39 -5.41
N ARG A 66 9.55 -4.08 -5.61
CA ARG A 66 9.05 -3.46 -6.85
C ARG A 66 8.56 -2.03 -6.65
N ASP A 67 8.99 -1.40 -5.55
CA ASP A 67 8.66 -0.02 -5.16
C ASP A 67 7.14 0.21 -5.19
N LEU A 68 6.37 -0.61 -4.47
CA LEU A 68 4.90 -0.53 -4.47
C LEU A 68 4.39 0.03 -3.13
N ALA A 69 3.70 1.16 -3.19
CA ALA A 69 3.04 1.79 -2.06
C ALA A 69 1.53 1.52 -2.07
N LEU A 70 0.97 1.28 -0.89
CA LEU A 70 -0.44 0.94 -0.70
C LEU A 70 -1.21 2.17 -0.19
N ILE A 71 -2.29 2.51 -0.90
CA ILE A 71 -3.24 3.53 -0.49
C ILE A 71 -4.60 2.88 -0.26
N GLU A 72 -5.13 2.96 0.95
CA GLU A 72 -6.47 2.46 1.27
C GLU A 72 -7.41 3.62 1.57
N VAL A 73 -8.54 3.67 0.86
CA VAL A 73 -9.65 4.60 1.07
C VAL A 73 -10.87 3.80 1.50
N ILE A 74 -11.15 3.81 2.80
CA ILE A 74 -12.21 3.01 3.43
C ILE A 74 -13.23 3.96 4.06
N GLY A 75 -14.43 4.04 3.48
CA GLY A 75 -15.38 5.08 3.81
C GLY A 75 -14.74 6.46 3.58
N ASP A 76 -14.62 7.26 4.64
CA ASP A 76 -13.97 8.57 4.62
C ASP A 76 -12.52 8.55 5.14
N SER A 77 -12.03 7.39 5.58
CA SER A 77 -10.67 7.22 6.10
C SER A 77 -9.69 6.93 4.96
N VAL A 78 -8.52 7.59 5.00
CA VAL A 78 -7.42 7.38 4.07
C VAL A 78 -6.18 6.91 4.82
N LYS A 79 -5.50 5.90 4.27
CA LYS A 79 -4.18 5.45 4.71
C LYS A 79 -3.23 5.46 3.52
N GLY A 80 -1.98 5.87 3.74
CA GLY A 80 -0.93 5.88 2.72
C GLY A 80 -0.92 7.10 1.80
N ALA A 81 -1.80 8.08 2.01
CA ALA A 81 -1.83 9.34 1.27
C ALA A 81 -2.27 10.49 2.19
N SER A 82 -1.92 11.74 1.85
CA SER A 82 -2.32 12.94 2.63
C SER A 82 -3.66 13.52 2.16
N GLU A 83 -4.05 13.20 0.93
CA GLU A 83 -5.32 13.61 0.36
C GLU A 83 -6.50 12.98 1.09
N ASN A 84 -7.61 13.71 1.18
CA ASN A 84 -8.85 13.18 1.75
C ASN A 84 -9.55 12.20 0.78
N ALA A 85 -10.46 11.39 1.32
CA ALA A 85 -11.16 10.36 0.56
C ALA A 85 -11.94 10.91 -0.65
N ASN A 86 -12.55 12.09 -0.52
CA ASN A 86 -13.33 12.70 -1.61
C ASN A 86 -12.44 13.14 -2.78
N ALA A 87 -11.29 13.75 -2.50
CA ALA A 87 -10.32 14.15 -3.50
C ALA A 87 -9.79 12.92 -4.28
N LEU A 88 -9.49 11.84 -3.57
CA LEU A 88 -9.04 10.58 -4.18
C LEU A 88 -10.13 9.94 -5.04
N ARG A 89 -11.37 9.89 -4.55
CA ARG A 89 -12.52 9.38 -5.31
C ARG A 89 -12.76 10.19 -6.58
N GLN A 90 -12.69 11.52 -6.50
CA GLN A 90 -12.84 12.40 -7.66
C GLN A 90 -11.72 12.19 -8.66
N ARG A 91 -10.46 12.10 -8.20
CA ARG A 91 -9.27 11.88 -9.04
C ARG A 91 -9.37 10.59 -9.86
N PHE A 92 -9.85 9.51 -9.26
CA PHE A 92 -9.94 8.19 -9.91
C PHE A 92 -11.34 7.83 -10.42
N GLY A 93 -12.33 8.74 -10.32
CA GLY A 93 -13.69 8.49 -10.79
C GLY A 93 -14.45 7.39 -10.04
N VAL A 94 -14.16 7.19 -8.76
CA VAL A 94 -14.74 6.10 -7.94
C VAL A 94 -15.92 6.60 -7.08
N LYS A 95 -17.02 5.85 -7.06
CA LYS A 95 -18.20 6.19 -6.26
C LYS A 95 -17.96 5.91 -4.76
N GLN A 96 -18.67 6.59 -3.87
CA GLN A 96 -18.46 6.51 -2.41
C GLN A 96 -18.69 5.10 -1.83
N HIS A 97 -19.67 4.36 -2.35
CA HIS A 97 -20.06 3.05 -1.83
C HIS A 97 -19.67 1.88 -2.76
N SER A 98 -18.61 2.04 -3.55
CA SER A 98 -18.11 0.99 -4.44
C SER A 98 -16.73 0.51 -4.03
N PHE A 99 -16.47 -0.79 -4.24
CA PHE A 99 -15.12 -1.30 -4.27
C PHE A 99 -14.45 -0.94 -5.60
N ARG A 100 -13.18 -0.54 -5.54
CA ARG A 100 -12.31 -0.42 -6.71
C ARG A 100 -10.87 -0.67 -6.31
N ALA A 101 -10.12 -1.41 -7.12
CA ALA A 101 -8.68 -1.56 -6.97
C ALA A 101 -8.01 -1.03 -8.24
N LEU A 102 -7.02 -0.15 -8.07
CA LEU A 102 -6.27 0.43 -9.17
C LEU A 102 -4.77 0.23 -8.95
N LEU A 103 -4.09 -0.25 -9.99
CA LEU A 103 -2.63 -0.23 -10.05
C LEU A 103 -2.20 0.98 -10.88
N VAL A 104 -1.49 1.92 -10.26
CA VAL A 104 -0.95 3.11 -10.89
C VAL A 104 0.55 2.94 -11.08
N GLY A 105 1.04 3.19 -12.29
CA GLY A 105 2.45 3.13 -12.61
C GLY A 105 3.23 4.32 -12.07
N LYS A 106 4.57 4.24 -12.14
CA LYS A 106 5.47 5.35 -11.77
C LYS A 106 5.30 6.59 -12.67
N ASP A 107 4.67 6.42 -13.83
CA ASP A 107 4.29 7.47 -14.78
C ASP A 107 2.97 8.17 -14.39
N GLY A 108 2.34 7.78 -13.29
CA GLY A 108 1.04 8.29 -12.85
C GLY A 108 -0.15 7.73 -13.65
N GLY A 109 0.11 6.86 -14.63
CA GLY A 109 -0.93 6.24 -15.44
C GLY A 109 -1.54 5.03 -14.74
N VAL A 110 -2.86 4.91 -14.79
CA VAL A 110 -3.58 3.72 -14.31
C VAL A 110 -3.31 2.55 -15.27
N LYS A 111 -2.73 1.47 -14.74
CA LYS A 111 -2.38 0.24 -15.47
C LYS A 111 -3.43 -0.84 -15.32
N ILE A 112 -4.00 -0.95 -14.13
CA ILE A 112 -5.16 -1.80 -13.85
C ILE A 112 -6.21 -0.91 -13.22
N ASP A 113 -7.44 -1.06 -13.68
CA ASP A 113 -8.60 -0.42 -13.08
C ASP A 113 -9.69 -1.48 -12.90
N SER A 114 -9.84 -2.06 -11.70
CA SER A 114 -10.69 -3.23 -11.49
C SER A 114 -11.82 -2.98 -10.48
N PRO A 115 -13.09 -3.33 -10.81
CA PRO A 115 -14.21 -3.32 -9.85
C PRO A 115 -14.20 -4.53 -8.90
N LYS A 116 -13.19 -5.40 -8.99
CA LYS A 116 -13.01 -6.59 -8.17
C LYS A 116 -11.57 -6.66 -7.66
N PRO A 117 -11.27 -7.45 -6.61
CA PRO A 117 -9.91 -7.62 -6.13
C PRO A 117 -8.99 -8.07 -7.27
N ILE A 118 -7.85 -7.40 -7.41
CA ILE A 118 -6.79 -7.77 -8.35
C ILE A 118 -6.00 -8.92 -7.71
N SER A 119 -5.85 -10.01 -8.45
CA SER A 119 -5.12 -11.19 -7.97
C SER A 119 -3.61 -10.91 -7.83
N ALA A 120 -2.93 -11.69 -6.99
CA ALA A 120 -1.48 -11.62 -6.83
C ALA A 120 -0.75 -11.83 -8.17
N SER A 121 -1.22 -12.78 -8.97
CA SER A 121 -0.67 -13.07 -10.31
C SER A 121 -0.85 -11.90 -11.29
N GLU A 122 -2.02 -11.27 -11.30
CA GLU A 122 -2.32 -10.13 -12.17
C GLU A 122 -1.52 -8.89 -11.76
N LEU A 123 -1.39 -8.61 -10.45
CA LEU A 123 -0.49 -7.58 -9.94
C LEU A 123 0.93 -7.86 -10.39
N THR A 124 1.47 -9.03 -10.08
CA THR A 124 2.86 -9.42 -10.36
C THR A 124 3.18 -9.33 -11.86
N SER A 125 2.34 -9.95 -12.70
CA SER A 125 2.54 -9.96 -14.16
C SER A 125 2.45 -8.58 -14.78
N THR A 126 1.48 -7.76 -14.36
CA THR A 126 1.37 -6.37 -14.86
C THR A 126 2.58 -5.54 -14.42
N ILE A 127 3.06 -5.75 -13.19
CA ILE A 127 4.24 -5.05 -12.69
C ILE A 127 5.50 -5.43 -13.47
N ASP A 128 5.68 -6.71 -13.80
CA ASP A 128 6.82 -7.20 -14.59
C ASP A 128 6.78 -6.74 -16.05
N ALA A 129 5.58 -6.58 -16.61
CA ALA A 129 5.37 -6.03 -17.94
C ALA A 129 5.64 -4.52 -18.01
N MET A 130 5.72 -3.82 -16.88
CA MET A 130 6.09 -2.40 -16.88
C MET A 130 7.59 -2.26 -17.13
N PRO A 131 8.01 -1.49 -18.16
CA PRO A 131 9.42 -1.31 -18.45
C PRO A 131 10.14 -0.72 -17.23
N MET A 132 11.16 -1.40 -16.74
CA MET A 132 12.19 -0.72 -15.94
C MET A 132 12.76 0.40 -16.81
N ARG A 133 13.01 1.60 -16.25
CA ARG A 133 13.50 2.77 -16.99
C ARG A 133 14.58 2.33 -17.98
N ARG A 134 14.25 2.31 -19.28
CA ARG A 134 15.25 2.21 -20.37
C ARG A 134 16.09 3.49 -20.51
N GLN A 135 16.12 4.35 -19.49
CA GLN A 135 16.94 5.56 -19.45
C GLN A 135 18.30 5.38 -18.75
N GLU A 136 18.65 4.16 -18.34
CA GLU A 136 20.04 3.83 -17.93
C GLU A 136 20.80 3.01 -18.99
N ALA A 137 20.28 2.93 -20.22
CA ALA A 137 21.04 2.45 -21.39
C ALA A 137 21.68 3.61 -22.18
N GLY A 138 21.77 4.80 -21.58
CA GLY A 138 22.27 6.04 -22.22
C GLY A 138 23.66 6.50 -21.77
N SER A 139 24.41 5.72 -20.98
CA SER A 139 25.81 6.03 -20.67
C SER A 139 26.66 4.76 -20.63
N LYS A 140 26.76 4.10 -21.79
CA LYS A 140 28.00 3.43 -22.16
C LYS A 140 28.42 4.03 -23.49
N LEU A 141 29.37 4.97 -23.41
CA LEU A 141 30.22 5.35 -24.54
C LEU A 141 30.78 4.07 -25.19
N PRO A 142 30.85 4.05 -26.51
CA PRO A 142 32.15 4.06 -27.18
C PRO A 142 32.52 5.46 -27.68
#